data_AF-A0A523VQR4-F1
#
_entry.id   AF-A0A523VQR4-F1
#
_cell.length_a   1.000
_cell.length_b   1.000
_cell.length_c   1.000
_cell.angle_alpha   90.00
_cell.angle_beta   90.00
_cell.angle_gamma   90.00
#
_symmetry.space_group_name_H-M   'P 1'
#
loop_
_entity.id
_entity.type
_entity.pdbx_description
1 polymer ?
#
loop_
_entity_poly.entity_id
_entity_poly.type
_entity_poly.pdbx_seq_one_letter_code
_entity_poly.pdbx_strand_id
1 'polypeptide(L)'
;MLPQLKICGHNEEYENIVSEAVDKTLNQVLGSAAANAIYFYLEKDHAIKKNEIPEKLESFCEAIQEYLSTGAAMVEKQILRNFYSNLELYEENSPTSSLISSKH
;
A
#
# COMPACT_ATOMS: atom_id res chain seq x y z
N MET A 1 -15.47 -5.69 -0.83
CA MET A 1 -14.76 -6.69 -1.66
C MET A 1 -13.84 -5.91 -2.58
N LEU A 2 -12.56 -5.80 -2.22
CA LEU A 2 -11.56 -5.20 -3.11
C LEU A 2 -11.36 -6.15 -4.30
N PRO A 3 -11.24 -5.65 -5.53
CA PRO A 3 -10.91 -6.50 -6.66
C PRO A 3 -9.54 -7.12 -6.40
N GLN A 4 -9.51 -8.46 -6.33
CA GLN A 4 -8.27 -9.23 -6.26
C GLN A 4 -7.52 -9.01 -7.58
N LEU A 5 -6.63 -8.01 -7.62
CA LEU A 5 -5.66 -7.85 -8.71
C LEU A 5 -4.69 -9.03 -8.62
N LYS A 6 -5.00 -10.11 -9.34
CA LYS A 6 -4.09 -11.24 -9.52
C LYS A 6 -3.02 -10.83 -10.52
N ILE A 7 -2.03 -10.05 -10.08
CA ILE A 7 -0.82 -9.81 -10.88
C ILE A 7 0.02 -11.09 -10.77
N CYS A 8 0.03 -11.86 -11.86
CA CYS A 8 0.75 -13.12 -11.95
C CYS A 8 2.23 -12.81 -12.25
N GLY A 9 3.05 -12.80 -11.21
CA GLY A 9 4.49 -12.55 -11.28
C GLY A 9 4.89 -11.66 -10.10
N HIS A 10 5.94 -12.06 -9.38
CA HIS A 10 6.58 -11.23 -8.36
C HIS A 10 7.09 -9.96 -9.06
N ASN A 11 6.24 -8.92 -9.09
CA ASN A 11 6.59 -7.63 -9.62
C ASN A 11 7.03 -6.79 -8.43
N GLU A 12 8.33 -6.77 -8.17
CA GLU A 12 8.98 -5.95 -7.14
C GLU A 12 8.44 -4.50 -7.17
N GLU A 13 8.07 -4.00 -8.33
CA GLU A 13 7.40 -2.71 -8.51
C GLU A 13 6.03 -2.64 -7.81
N TYR A 14 5.16 -3.65 -8.01
CA TYR A 14 3.87 -3.71 -7.32
C TYR A 14 4.04 -3.79 -5.81
N GLU A 15 4.97 -4.63 -5.34
CA GLU A 15 5.24 -4.78 -3.92
C GLU A 15 5.75 -3.47 -3.30
N ASN A 16 6.66 -2.77 -4.00
CA ASN A 16 7.15 -1.46 -3.60
C ASN A 16 6.02 -0.41 -3.56
N ILE A 17 5.15 -0.37 -4.59
CA ILE A 17 4.02 0.55 -4.64
C ILE A 17 3.08 0.33 -3.45
N VAL A 18 2.75 -0.93 -3.14
CA VAL A 18 1.89 -1.28 -2.00
C VAL A 18 2.58 -0.90 -0.69
N SER A 19 3.84 -1.28 -0.50
CA SER A 19 4.59 -0.96 0.71
C SER A 19 4.70 0.55 0.94
N GLU A 20 4.98 1.33 -0.10
CA GLU A 20 5.05 2.79 -0.02
C GLU A 20 3.68 3.39 0.27
N ALA A 21 2.61 2.93 -0.38
CA ALA A 21 1.26 3.42 -0.15
C ALA A 21 0.80 3.17 1.30
N VAL A 22 1.09 1.98 1.85
CA VAL A 22 0.79 1.65 3.24
C VAL A 22 1.59 2.53 4.19
N ASP A 23 2.91 2.60 4.02
CA ASP A 23 3.78 3.34 4.93
C ASP A 23 3.47 4.84 4.93
N LYS A 24 3.30 5.41 3.75
CA LYS A 24 2.88 6.80 3.58
C LYS A 24 1.54 7.06 4.26
N THR A 25 0.56 6.17 4.10
CA THR A 25 -0.76 6.35 4.72
C THR A 25 -0.69 6.31 6.23
N LEU A 26 -0.05 5.31 6.82
CA LEU A 26 0.04 5.19 8.28
C LEU A 26 0.75 6.41 8.89
N ASN A 27 1.85 6.85 8.28
CA ASN A 27 2.57 8.04 8.74
C ASN A 27 1.76 9.34 8.56
N GLN A 28 1.04 9.51 7.45
CA GLN A 28 0.25 10.72 7.19
C GLN A 28 -1.00 10.82 8.07
N VAL A 29 -1.69 9.70 8.29
CA VAL A 29 -2.98 9.68 8.97
C VAL A 29 -2.81 9.63 10.49
N LEU A 30 -1.82 8.88 10.98
CA LEU A 30 -1.68 8.57 12.41
C LEU A 30 -0.39 9.15 13.02
N GLY A 31 0.58 9.52 12.18
CA GLY A 31 1.92 9.92 12.63
C GLY A 31 2.86 8.74 12.84
N SER A 32 4.16 9.02 12.86
CA SER A 32 5.21 7.99 12.89
C SER A 32 5.19 7.10 14.14
N ALA A 33 4.87 7.65 15.31
CA ALA A 33 4.78 6.88 16.54
C ALA A 33 3.67 5.82 16.48
N ALA A 34 2.49 6.21 16.00
CA ALA A 34 1.36 5.30 15.84
C ALA A 34 1.58 4.29 14.70
N ALA A 35 2.21 4.71 13.60
CA ALA A 35 2.60 3.80 12.52
C ALA A 35 3.53 2.68 13.03
N ASN A 36 4.54 3.03 13.84
CA ASN A 36 5.43 2.03 14.45
C ASN A 36 4.69 1.09 15.41
N ALA A 37 3.73 1.59 16.19
CA ALA A 37 2.91 0.76 17.06
C ALA A 37 2.08 -0.26 16.27
N ILE A 38 1.52 0.16 15.11
CA ILE A 38 0.80 -0.74 14.21
C ILE A 38 1.73 -1.79 13.61
N TYR A 39 2.93 -1.42 13.14
CA TYR A 39 3.87 -2.42 12.63
C TYR A 39 4.30 -3.42 13.70
N PHE A 40 4.50 -2.95 14.94
CA PHE A 40 4.78 -3.83 16.07
C PHE A 40 3.63 -4.79 16.36
N TYR A 41 2.38 -4.30 16.37
CA TYR A 41 1.18 -5.13 16.53
C TYR A 41 1.05 -6.18 15.41
N LEU A 42 1.24 -5.78 14.15
CA LEU A 42 1.20 -6.70 13.00
C LEU A 42 2.24 -7.82 13.13
N GLU A 43 3.47 -7.48 13.52
CA GLU A 43 4.54 -8.47 13.66
C GLU A 43 4.32 -9.39 14.87
N LYS A 44 3.81 -8.87 15.98
CA LYS A 44 3.63 -9.63 17.23
C LYS A 44 2.38 -10.48 17.27
N ASP A 45 1.26 -9.91 16.87
CA ASP A 45 -0.06 -10.51 17.05
C ASP A 45 -0.52 -11.26 15.79
N HIS A 46 -0.04 -10.86 14.60
CA HIS A 46 -0.45 -11.46 13.32
C HIS A 46 0.69 -12.14 12.56
N ALA A 47 1.93 -12.09 13.07
CA ALA A 47 3.13 -12.61 12.38
C ALA A 47 3.29 -12.08 10.95
N ILE A 48 2.94 -10.80 10.74
CA ILE A 48 3.09 -10.07 9.48
C ILE A 48 4.21 -9.07 9.65
N LYS A 49 5.34 -9.28 8.97
CA LYS A 49 6.40 -8.26 8.93
C LYS A 49 6.04 -7.17 7.94
N LYS A 50 6.59 -5.96 8.14
CA LYS A 50 6.34 -4.80 7.27
C LYS A 50 6.58 -5.11 5.78
N ASN A 51 7.62 -5.85 5.45
CA ASN A 51 7.96 -6.23 4.07
C ASN A 51 7.10 -7.36 3.50
N GLU A 52 6.31 -8.05 4.32
CA GLU A 52 5.41 -9.13 3.89
C GLU A 52 3.99 -8.61 3.62
N ILE A 53 3.71 -7.33 3.94
CA ILE A 53 2.38 -6.72 3.76
C ILE A 53 1.86 -6.86 2.32
N PRO A 54 2.66 -6.65 1.25
CA PRO A 54 2.16 -6.83 -0.11
C PRO A 54 1.67 -8.25 -0.41
N GLU A 55 2.35 -9.26 0.12
CA GLU A 55 1.99 -10.67 -0.06
C GLU A 55 0.84 -11.11 0.86
N LYS A 56 0.69 -10.46 2.02
CA LYS A 56 -0.32 -10.76 3.06
C LYS A 56 -1.38 -9.67 3.19
N LEU A 57 -1.76 -9.03 2.07
CA LEU A 57 -2.61 -7.84 2.10
C LEU A 57 -3.99 -8.07 2.75
N GLU A 58 -4.59 -9.23 2.52
CA GLU A 58 -5.88 -9.60 3.14
C GLU A 58 -5.76 -9.68 4.66
N SER A 59 -4.76 -10.42 5.17
CA SER A 59 -4.49 -10.52 6.61
C SER A 59 -4.10 -9.17 7.23
N PHE A 60 -3.38 -8.32 6.49
CA PHE A 60 -3.10 -6.95 6.91
C PHE A 60 -4.39 -6.14 7.09
N CYS A 61 -5.32 -6.19 6.12
CA CYS A 61 -6.60 -5.48 6.24
C CYS A 61 -7.42 -5.97 7.45
N GLU A 62 -7.47 -7.27 7.68
CA GLU A 62 -8.13 -7.86 8.86
C GLU A 62 -7.51 -7.35 10.16
N ALA A 63 -6.18 -7.37 10.28
CA ALA A 63 -5.47 -6.88 11.46
C ALA A 63 -5.68 -5.38 11.71
N ILE A 64 -5.70 -4.56 10.66
CA ILE A 64 -5.99 -3.13 10.79
C ILE A 64 -7.45 -2.89 11.20
N GLN A 65 -8.38 -3.66 10.65
CA GLN A 65 -9.78 -3.62 11.04
C GLN A 65 -9.99 -4.00 12.51
N GLU A 66 -9.24 -4.96 13.02
CA GLU A 66 -9.23 -5.34 14.43
C GLU A 66 -8.65 -4.21 15.31
N TYR A 67 -7.49 -3.67 14.93
CA TYR A 67 -6.77 -2.68 15.73
C TYR A 67 -7.45 -1.31 15.77
N LEU A 68 -7.95 -0.82 14.64
CA LEU A 68 -8.53 0.52 14.50
C LEU A 68 -10.06 0.52 14.53
N SER A 69 -10.71 -0.65 14.48
CA SER A 69 -12.16 -0.78 14.43
C SER A 69 -12.77 0.09 13.31
N THR A 70 -13.70 0.99 13.63
CA THR A 70 -14.32 1.91 12.66
C THR A 70 -13.32 2.86 11.99
N GLY A 71 -12.16 3.11 12.60
CA GLY A 71 -11.10 3.94 12.03
C GLY A 71 -10.37 3.30 10.84
N ALA A 72 -10.44 1.98 10.70
CA ALA A 72 -9.77 1.25 9.62
C ALA A 72 -10.27 1.67 8.23
N ALA A 73 -11.56 1.93 8.07
CA ALA A 73 -12.15 2.35 6.79
C ALA A 73 -11.52 3.64 6.23
N MET A 74 -11.09 4.56 7.11
CA MET A 74 -10.38 5.77 6.68
C MET A 74 -8.97 5.43 6.19
N VAL A 75 -8.27 4.55 6.90
CA VAL A 75 -6.92 4.10 6.54
C VAL A 75 -6.95 3.33 5.22
N GLU A 76 -7.82 2.34 5.05
CA GLU A 76 -7.97 1.56 3.82
C GLU A 76 -8.26 2.46 2.60
N LYS A 77 -9.18 3.41 2.76
CA LYS A 77 -9.50 4.37 1.68
C LYS A 77 -8.30 5.22 1.30
N GLN A 78 -7.49 5.62 2.28
CA GLN A 78 -6.30 6.44 2.01
C GLN A 78 -5.15 5.61 1.44
N ILE A 79 -5.00 4.33 1.82
CA ILE A 79 -4.08 3.38 1.18
C ILE A 79 -4.41 3.27 -0.31
N LEU A 80 -5.68 3.06 -0.66
CA LEU A 80 -6.09 2.97 -2.07
C LEU A 80 -5.75 4.24 -2.86
N ARG A 81 -5.99 5.41 -2.28
CA ARG A 81 -5.63 6.70 -2.92
C ARG A 81 -4.13 6.80 -3.17
N ASN A 82 -3.33 6.52 -2.13
CA ASN A 82 -1.87 6.58 -2.24
C ASN A 82 -1.35 5.53 -3.24
N PHE A 83 -1.96 4.35 -3.31
CA PHE A 83 -1.63 3.31 -4.30
C PHE A 83 -1.84 3.80 -5.74
N TYR A 84 -3.03 4.36 -6.05
CA TYR A 84 -3.30 4.89 -7.41
C TYR A 84 -2.43 6.09 -7.76
N SER A 85 -2.20 7.01 -6.81
CA SER A 85 -1.28 8.13 -7.05
C SER A 85 0.15 7.67 -7.28
N ASN A 86 0.61 6.63 -6.57
CA ASN A 86 1.92 6.07 -6.81
C ASN A 86 1.97 5.44 -8.21
N LEU A 87 0.97 4.63 -8.62
CA LEU A 87 0.90 4.06 -9.97
C LEU A 87 1.01 5.11 -11.09
N GLU A 88 0.31 6.24 -10.97
CA GLU A 88 0.40 7.35 -11.94
C GLU A 88 1.84 7.90 -12.06
N LEU A 89 2.56 8.00 -10.95
CA LEU A 89 3.95 8.44 -10.94
C LEU A 89 4.89 7.42 -11.59
N TYR A 90 4.65 6.11 -11.39
CA TYR A 90 5.47 5.07 -12.05
C TYR A 90 5.29 5.08 -13.57
N GLU A 91 4.06 5.26 -14.05
CA GLU A 91 3.77 5.39 -15.50
C GLU A 91 4.50 6.59 -16.13
N GLU A 92 4.53 7.75 -15.45
CA GLU A 92 5.22 8.97 -15.92
C GLU A 92 6.76 8.81 -15.96
N ASN A 93 7.33 8.04 -15.04
CA ASN A 93 8.77 7.81 -14.93
C ASN A 93 9.27 6.59 -15.74
N SER A 94 8.38 5.88 -16.44
CA SER A 94 8.78 4.81 -17.35
C SER A 94 9.49 5.38 -18.60
N PRO A 95 10.61 4.77 -19.08
CA PRO A 95 11.37 5.27 -20.23
C PRO A 95 10.62 5.23 -21.58
N THR A 96 9.34 4.87 -21.59
CA THR A 96 8.47 4.82 -22.76
C THR A 96 7.76 6.14 -23.09
N SER A 97 7.81 7.16 -22.22
CA SER A 97 7.15 8.46 -22.47
C SER A 97 7.84 9.32 -23.54
N SER A 98 9.04 8.98 -24.00
CA SER A 98 9.76 9.73 -25.04
C SER A 98 9.26 9.52 -26.48
N LEU A 99 8.19 8.77 -26.72
CA LEU A 99 7.69 8.49 -28.08
C LEU A 99 6.34 9.14 -28.44
N ILE A 100 5.73 9.94 -27.56
CA ILE A 100 4.39 10.54 -27.85
C ILE A 100 4.41 12.04 -28.15
N SER A 101 5.54 12.74 -28.07
CA SER A 101 5.59 14.19 -28.37
C SER A 101 5.84 14.55 -29.84
N SER A 102 5.68 13.63 -30.79
CA SER A 102 5.75 13.94 -32.23
C SER A 102 4.46 13.60 -32.96
N LYS A 103 3.34 14.19 -32.51
CA LYS A 103 2.18 14.46 -33.36
C LYS A 103 1.25 15.47 -32.69
N HIS A 104 1.58 16.76 -32.80
CA HIS A 104 0.59 17.75 -33.25
C HIS A 104 1.24 19.03 -33.75
#